data_AF-A0A956P4A3-F1
#
_entry.id   AF-A0A956P4A3-F1
#
_cell.length_a   1.000
_cell.length_b   1.000
_cell.length_c   1.000
_cell.angle_alpha   90.00
_cell.angle_beta   90.00
_cell.angle_gamma   90.00
#
_symmetry.space_group_name_H-M   'P 1'
#
loop_
_entity.id
_entity.type
_entity.pdbx_description
1 polymer ?
#
loop_
_entity_poly.entity_id
_entity_poly.type
_entity_poly.pdbx_seq_one_letter_code
_entity_poly.pdbx_strand_id
1 'polypeptide(L)'
;VERFFARTFLGASIFNLASWDSAERHLRLAVQHDPGRIFHYLDLGEVYLDREKWAEARTTFEAIGRLPIVEPMDTEYKRIAARHLAALAERTGS
;
A
#
# COMPACT_ATOMS: atom_id res chain seq x y z
N VAL A 1 6.05 -16.41 -5.32
CA VAL A 1 5.18 -16.77 -4.18
C VAL A 1 5.48 -15.77 -3.08
N GLU A 2 4.72 -14.68 -2.99
CA GLU A 2 4.74 -13.67 -1.89
C GLU A 2 3.75 -12.54 -2.24
N ARG A 3 2.46 -12.80 -2.04
CA ARG A 3 1.37 -11.80 -2.04
C ARG A 3 0.33 -12.25 -1.01
N PHE A 4 0.79 -12.45 0.23
CA PHE A 4 0.08 -13.29 1.20
C PHE A 4 0.15 -12.78 2.65
N PHE A 5 -0.07 -11.48 2.87
CA PHE A 5 -0.30 -10.99 4.24
C PHE A 5 -1.64 -10.26 4.42
N ALA A 6 -2.14 -9.54 3.42
CA ALA A 6 -3.42 -8.81 3.58
C ALA A 6 -4.69 -9.67 3.39
N ARG A 7 -4.66 -10.70 2.52
CA ARG A 7 -5.88 -11.47 2.18
C ARG A 7 -6.31 -12.53 3.20
N THR A 8 -5.45 -12.89 4.15
CA THR A 8 -5.73 -13.99 5.09
C THR A 8 -6.70 -13.58 6.21
N PHE A 9 -6.96 -12.29 6.45
CA PHE A 9 -7.78 -11.82 7.59
C PHE A 9 -9.18 -11.29 7.25
N LEU A 10 -9.66 -11.46 6.01
CA LEU A 10 -10.90 -10.82 5.50
C LEU A 10 -12.22 -11.48 5.91
N GLY A 11 -12.22 -12.40 6.88
CA GLY A 11 -13.37 -13.23 7.23
C GLY A 11 -14.11 -12.78 8.48
N ALA A 12 -14.95 -11.73 8.39
CA ALA A 12 -16.18 -11.45 9.18
C ALA A 12 -16.36 -9.94 9.39
N SER A 13 -17.44 -9.34 8.86
CA SER A 13 -17.70 -7.90 8.71
C SER A 13 -17.23 -6.94 9.83
N ILE A 14 -17.43 -7.25 11.12
CA ILE A 14 -16.95 -6.41 12.25
C ILE A 14 -15.46 -6.64 12.53
N PHE A 15 -15.01 -7.90 12.51
CA PHE A 15 -13.59 -8.22 12.59
C PHE A 15 -12.81 -7.67 11.41
N ASN A 16 -13.44 -7.55 10.23
CA ASN A 16 -12.84 -7.00 9.03
C ASN A 16 -12.49 -5.51 9.25
N LEU A 17 -13.44 -4.68 9.70
CA LEU A 17 -13.17 -3.26 9.99
C LEU A 17 -12.09 -3.06 11.05
N ALA A 18 -12.19 -3.77 12.18
CA ALA A 18 -11.18 -3.69 13.25
C ALA A 18 -9.80 -4.21 12.78
N SER A 19 -9.79 -5.23 11.90
CA SER A 19 -8.59 -5.76 11.26
C SER A 19 -7.97 -4.74 10.32
N TRP A 20 -8.78 -4.03 9.52
CA TRP A 20 -8.30 -2.98 8.61
C TRP A 20 -7.71 -1.77 9.34
N ASP A 21 -8.36 -1.30 10.41
CA ASP A 21 -7.84 -0.21 11.24
C ASP A 21 -6.53 -0.61 11.93
N SER A 22 -6.45 -1.86 12.37
CA SER A 22 -5.23 -2.42 12.93
C SER A 22 -4.14 -2.52 11.87
N ALA A 23 -4.42 -3.11 10.70
CA ALA A 23 -3.47 -3.27 9.61
C ALA A 23 -2.90 -1.92 9.15
N GLU A 24 -3.76 -0.93 8.93
CA GLU A 24 -3.35 0.43 8.59
C GLU A 24 -2.45 1.03 9.68
N ARG A 25 -2.81 0.90 10.96
CA ARG A 25 -1.99 1.38 12.07
C ARG A 25 -0.60 0.72 12.09
N HIS A 26 -0.53 -0.60 11.96
CA HIS A 26 0.74 -1.33 11.97
C HIS A 26 1.62 -0.95 10.78
N LEU A 27 1.04 -0.82 9.59
CA LEU A 27 1.78 -0.41 8.39
C LEU A 27 2.25 1.04 8.46
N ARG A 28 1.43 1.95 9.02
CA ARG A 28 1.86 3.32 9.29
C ARG A 28 3.02 3.38 10.28
N LEU A 29 3.05 2.50 11.29
CA LEU A 29 4.20 2.39 12.19
C LEU A 29 5.42 1.81 11.47
N ALA A 30 5.25 0.80 10.61
CA ALA A 30 6.34 0.22 9.82
C ALA A 30 7.02 1.27 8.93
N VAL A 31 6.22 2.10 8.25
CA VAL A 31 6.71 3.24 7.44
C VAL A 31 7.45 4.28 8.30
N GLN A 32 6.99 4.54 9.53
CA GLN A 32 7.67 5.47 10.43
C GLN A 32 9.00 4.92 10.95
N HIS A 33 9.06 3.61 11.22
CA HIS A 33 10.26 2.95 11.74
C HIS A 33 11.33 2.75 10.67
N ASP A 34 10.94 2.42 9.44
CA ASP A 34 11.87 2.28 8.31
C ASP A 34 11.34 3.00 7.06
N PRO A 35 11.54 4.34 6.98
CA PRO A 35 11.03 5.14 5.87
C PRO A 35 11.74 4.85 4.53
N GLY A 36 12.79 4.02 4.51
CA GLY A 36 13.48 3.60 3.29
C GLY A 36 12.86 2.37 2.62
N ARG A 37 11.99 1.62 3.31
CA ARG A 37 11.47 0.33 2.83
C ARG A 37 10.26 0.50 1.94
N ILE A 38 10.49 0.45 0.63
CA ILE A 38 9.44 0.54 -0.38
C ILE A 38 8.30 -0.45 -0.13
N PHE A 39 8.60 -1.67 0.34
CA PHE A 39 7.59 -2.68 0.63
C PHE A 39 6.53 -2.23 1.67
N HIS A 40 6.92 -1.51 2.72
CA HIS A 40 5.97 -1.02 3.73
C HIS A 40 5.00 0.02 3.17
N TYR A 41 5.50 0.89 2.29
CA TYR A 41 4.65 1.84 1.57
C TYR A 41 3.72 1.11 0.58
N LEU A 42 4.20 0.06 -0.09
CA LEU A 42 3.39 -0.70 -1.03
C LEU A 42 2.20 -1.37 -0.34
N ASP A 43 2.44 -2.08 0.76
CA ASP A 43 1.38 -2.71 1.57
C ASP A 43 0.40 -1.67 2.11
N LEU A 44 0.89 -0.53 2.60
CA LEU A 44 0.03 0.56 3.08
C LEU A 44 -0.84 1.14 1.96
N GLY A 45 -0.27 1.32 0.77
CA GLY A 45 -0.99 1.79 -0.41
C GLY A 45 -2.07 0.80 -0.85
N GLU A 46 -1.78 -0.50 -0.86
CA GLU A 46 -2.77 -1.55 -1.16
C GLU A 46 -3.91 -1.56 -0.13
N VAL A 47 -3.60 -1.43 1.17
CA VAL A 47 -4.63 -1.28 2.22
C VAL A 47 -5.48 -0.03 2.00
N TYR A 48 -4.88 1.09 1.59
CA TYR A 48 -5.66 2.28 1.26
C TYR A 48 -6.58 2.08 0.06
N LEU A 49 -6.16 1.34 -0.96
CA LEU A 49 -7.03 0.97 -2.09
C LEU A 49 -8.21 0.10 -1.66
N ASP A 50 -7.95 -0.94 -0.86
CA ASP A 50 -8.97 -1.87 -0.36
C ASP A 50 -10.01 -1.16 0.53
N ARG A 51 -9.60 -0.05 1.16
CA ARG A 51 -10.46 0.82 1.98
C ARG A 51 -11.05 2.01 1.24
N GLU A 52 -10.87 2.09 -0.08
CA GLU A 52 -11.33 3.19 -0.93
C GLU A 52 -10.78 4.58 -0.53
N LYS A 53 -9.64 4.61 0.17
CA LYS A 53 -8.91 5.81 0.58
C LYS A 53 -8.00 6.27 -0.56
N TRP A 54 -8.60 6.72 -1.65
CA TRP A 54 -7.92 6.97 -2.93
C TRP A 54 -6.83 8.05 -2.85
N ALA A 55 -7.07 9.10 -2.05
CA ALA A 55 -6.12 10.20 -1.89
C ALA A 55 -4.87 9.73 -1.14
N GLU A 56 -5.04 9.02 -0.02
CA GLU A 56 -3.96 8.45 0.76
C GLU A 56 -3.19 7.38 -0.02
N ALA A 57 -3.90 6.52 -0.78
CA ALA A 57 -3.28 5.56 -1.67
C ALA A 57 -2.38 6.25 -2.70
N ARG A 58 -2.89 7.30 -3.37
CA ARG A 58 -2.13 8.09 -4.35
C ARG A 58 -0.86 8.68 -3.72
N THR A 59 -0.99 9.40 -2.60
CA THR A 59 0.17 9.99 -1.92
C THR A 59 1.20 8.93 -1.52
N THR A 60 0.74 7.76 -1.07
CA THR A 60 1.62 6.66 -0.67
C THR A 60 2.39 6.08 -1.87
N PHE A 61 1.72 5.81 -2.98
CA PHE A 61 2.39 5.30 -4.19
C PHE A 61 3.31 6.35 -4.85
N GLU A 62 2.99 7.63 -4.78
CA GLU A 62 3.90 8.70 -5.22
C GLU A 62 5.19 8.74 -4.39
N ALA A 63 5.09 8.50 -3.07
CA ALA A 63 6.26 8.44 -2.20
C ALA A 63 7.22 7.31 -2.61
N ILE A 64 6.69 6.13 -2.96
CA ILE A 64 7.48 4.98 -3.44
C ILE A 64 8.37 5.36 -4.63
N GLY A 65 7.86 6.15 -5.57
CA GLY A 65 8.62 6.61 -6.74
C GLY A 65 9.89 7.37 -6.36
N ARG A 66 9.87 8.09 -5.24
CA ARG A 66 10.95 8.97 -4.75
C ARG A 66 11.98 8.27 -3.86
N LEU A 67 11.68 7.09 -3.35
CA LEU A 67 12.61 6.31 -2.50
C LEU A 67 13.77 5.72 -3.31
N PRO A 68 14.98 5.55 -2.74
CA PRO A 68 16.07 4.87 -3.43
C PRO A 68 15.75 3.38 -3.65
N ILE A 69 16.40 2.77 -4.64
CA ILE A 69 16.39 1.30 -4.84
C ILE A 69 17.53 0.75 -3.99
N VAL A 70 17.20 -0.04 -2.96
CA VAL A 70 18.14 -0.62 -2.01
C VAL A 70 18.04 -2.15 -2.03
N GLU A 71 16.83 -2.69 -2.13
CA GLU A 71 16.56 -4.12 -2.17
C GLU A 71 16.34 -4.63 -3.61
N PRO A 72 16.65 -5.89 -3.91
CA PRO A 72 16.46 -6.46 -5.26
C PRO A 72 15.05 -6.31 -5.83
N MET A 73 14.02 -6.32 -4.96
CA MET A 73 12.61 -6.22 -5.36
C MET A 73 12.09 -4.79 -5.52
N ASP A 74 12.85 -3.78 -5.11
CA ASP A 74 12.38 -2.38 -5.11
C ASP A 74 12.01 -1.88 -6.51
N THR A 75 12.74 -2.30 -7.53
CA THR A 75 12.42 -1.97 -8.93
C THR A 75 11.02 -2.49 -9.32
N GLU A 76 10.67 -3.71 -8.90
CA GLU A 76 9.37 -4.29 -9.18
C GLU A 76 8.27 -3.62 -8.35
N TYR A 77 8.52 -3.33 -7.08
CA TYR A 77 7.57 -2.62 -6.24
C TYR A 77 7.27 -1.20 -6.76
N LYS A 78 8.28 -0.48 -7.26
CA LYS A 78 8.08 0.80 -7.94
C LYS A 78 7.22 0.67 -9.19
N ARG A 79 7.40 -0.39 -9.98
CA ARG A 79 6.56 -0.68 -11.15
C ARG A 79 5.11 -0.96 -10.76
N ILE A 80 4.89 -1.73 -9.69
CA ILE A 80 3.54 -2.00 -9.15
C ILE A 80 2.89 -0.70 -8.69
N ALA A 81 3.60 0.14 -7.93
CA ALA A 81 3.12 1.44 -7.47
C ALA A 81 2.74 2.36 -8.64
N ALA A 82 3.57 2.43 -9.68
CA ALA A 82 3.28 3.21 -10.89
C ALA A 82 2.00 2.73 -11.60
N ARG A 83 1.75 1.42 -11.66
CA ARG A 83 0.51 0.86 -12.21
C ARG A 83 -0.72 1.27 -11.40
N HIS A 84 -0.62 1.27 -10.07
CA HIS A 84 -1.71 1.76 -9.22
C HIS A 84 -1.98 3.25 -9.41
N LEU A 85 -0.93 4.07 -9.56
CA LEU A 85 -1.07 5.50 -9.86
C LEU A 85 -1.78 5.74 -11.20
N ALA A 86 -1.43 4.98 -12.24
CA ALA A 86 -2.11 5.08 -13.54
C ALA A 86 -3.61 4.76 -13.40
N ALA A 87 -3.96 3.66 -12.73
CA ALA A 87 -5.35 3.29 -12.48
C ALA A 87 -6.11 4.34 -11.65
N LEU A 88 -5.47 4.94 -10.65
CA LEU A 88 -6.05 6.02 -9.84
C LEU A 88 -6.25 7.32 -10.63
N ALA A 89 -5.41 7.60 -11.62
CA ALA A 89 -5.55 8.77 -12.49
C ALA A 89 -6.76 8.64 -13.42
N GLU A 90 -6.97 7.45 -14.00
CA GLU A 90 -8.12 7.14 -14.85
C GLU A 90 -9.46 7.31 -14.10
N ARG A 91 -9.51 6.93 -12.82
CA ARG A 91 -10.70 7.08 -11.98
C ARG A 91 -11.09 8.53 -11.70
N THR A 92 -10.13 9.45 -11.70
CA THR A 92 -10.38 10.88 -11.44
C THR A 92 -10.71 11.68 -12.71
N GLY A 93 -10.63 11.05 -13.88
CA GLY A 93 -10.81 11.70 -15.19
C GLY A 93 -12.14 11.40 -15.89
N SER A 94 -13.16 10.90 -15.19
CA SER A 94 -14.53 10.67 -15.72
C SER A 94 -15.56 11.59 -15.09
#